data_AF-A0A1E7KTZ2-F1
#
_entry.id   AF-A0A1E7KTZ2-F1
#
_cell.length_a   1.000
_cell.length_b   1.000
_cell.length_c   1.000
_cell.angle_alpha   90.00
_cell.angle_beta   90.00
_cell.angle_gamma   90.00
#
_symmetry.space_group_name_H-M   'P 1'
#
loop_
_entity.id
_entity.type
_entity.pdbx_description
1 polymer ?
#
loop_
_entity_poly.entity_id
_entity_poly.type
_entity_poly.pdbx_seq_one_letter_code
_entity_poly.pdbx_strand_id
1 'polypeptide(L)'
;MGSKIYKVLAEARTVEPYPVWMTWEGVARQVYGYSFETRNAQQCVGRLSSVGVLRYSNGRTAGPRIWPTPAESWMLRQTGKVFSDVMLPVDSPKYRPPTREEVVEAFVNGIHDPKVPLNLGEVAALVNQYCKTSFDVAEVMWWRLGLERRRAQQREVCLTRLGVAMGRLLAARDRQEIEARKVWLGPWRVDPEQLTECPCCQQEIVSASVLSQGVRTG
;
A
#
# COMPACT_ATOMS: atom_id res chain seq x y z
N MET A 1 -33.89 -15.94 -15.75
CA MET A 1 -33.25 -16.52 -14.55
C MET A 1 -32.20 -15.58 -13.99
N GLY A 2 -31.14 -15.26 -14.75
CA GLY A 2 -30.11 -14.30 -14.31
C GLY A 2 -30.66 -12.93 -13.90
N SER A 3 -31.70 -12.44 -14.59
CA SER A 3 -32.42 -11.21 -14.23
C SER A 3 -33.11 -11.27 -12.86
N LYS A 4 -33.63 -12.44 -12.44
CA LYS A 4 -34.29 -12.60 -11.14
C LYS A 4 -33.28 -12.60 -10.00
N ILE A 5 -32.15 -13.30 -10.16
CA ILE A 5 -31.06 -13.28 -9.17
C ILE A 5 -30.49 -11.87 -9.04
N TYR A 6 -30.23 -11.19 -10.15
CA TYR A 6 -29.75 -9.81 -10.10
C TYR A 6 -30.74 -8.90 -9.39
N LYS A 7 -32.04 -9.04 -9.67
CA LYS A 7 -33.10 -8.28 -8.99
C LYS A 7 -33.11 -8.53 -7.48
N VAL A 8 -33.03 -9.80 -7.06
CA VAL A 8 -32.93 -10.18 -5.65
C VAL A 8 -31.71 -9.55 -4.98
N LEU A 9 -30.54 -9.61 -5.61
CA LEU A 9 -29.33 -9.00 -5.07
C LEU A 9 -29.38 -7.47 -5.06
N ALA A 10 -30.07 -6.87 -6.02
CA ALA A 10 -30.30 -5.42 -6.06
C ALA A 10 -31.32 -4.97 -5.01
N GLU A 11 -32.35 -5.77 -4.73
CA GLU A 11 -33.33 -5.54 -3.66
C GLU A 11 -32.72 -5.77 -2.28
N ALA A 12 -31.82 -6.76 -2.15
CA ALA A 12 -31.03 -7.01 -0.94
C ALA A 12 -29.91 -5.98 -0.73
N ARG A 13 -29.67 -5.11 -1.71
CA ARG A 13 -28.73 -4.01 -1.58
C ARG A 13 -29.35 -3.02 -0.60
N THR A 14 -28.87 -3.08 0.63
CA THR A 14 -29.25 -2.18 1.72
C THR A 14 -28.84 -0.75 1.40
N VAL A 15 -29.27 0.19 2.25
CA VAL A 15 -28.91 1.62 2.12
C VAL A 15 -27.40 1.83 2.37
N GLU A 16 -26.67 0.82 2.82
CA GLU A 16 -25.23 0.86 3.10
C GLU A 16 -24.39 1.43 1.95
N PRO A 17 -23.20 2.00 2.27
CA PRO A 17 -22.31 2.59 1.27
C PRO A 17 -21.64 1.55 0.36
N TYR A 18 -22.00 0.27 0.47
CA TYR A 18 -21.49 -0.82 -0.35
C TYR A 18 -22.52 -1.97 -0.45
N PRO A 19 -22.49 -2.76 -1.53
CA PRO A 19 -23.31 -3.97 -1.66
C PRO A 19 -22.93 -5.04 -0.62
N VAL A 20 -23.92 -5.44 0.17
CA VAL A 20 -23.86 -6.63 1.05
C VAL A 20 -23.99 -7.92 0.24
N TRP A 21 -23.50 -9.03 0.80
CA TRP A 21 -23.63 -10.34 0.19
C TRP A 21 -24.71 -11.16 0.89
N MET A 22 -25.25 -12.15 0.18
CA MET A 22 -26.29 -13.06 0.67
C MET A 22 -25.78 -14.49 0.69
N THR A 23 -26.32 -15.35 1.55
CA THR A 23 -26.03 -16.79 1.46
C THR A 23 -26.62 -17.40 0.19
N TRP A 24 -26.01 -18.49 -0.30
CA TRP A 24 -26.57 -19.26 -1.42
C TRP A 24 -27.97 -19.80 -1.14
N GLU A 25 -28.25 -20.15 0.12
CA GLU A 25 -29.55 -20.62 0.58
C GLU A 25 -30.59 -19.51 0.52
N GLY A 26 -30.27 -18.31 1.01
CA GLY A 26 -31.14 -17.13 0.95
C GLY A 26 -31.52 -16.77 -0.48
N VAL A 27 -30.54 -16.70 -1.38
CA VAL A 27 -30.80 -16.42 -2.81
C VAL A 27 -31.65 -17.53 -3.44
N ALA A 28 -31.32 -18.79 -3.18
CA ALA A 28 -32.04 -19.90 -3.78
C ALA A 28 -33.51 -19.95 -3.30
N ARG A 29 -33.76 -19.73 -2.00
CA ARG A 29 -35.12 -19.62 -1.45
C ARG A 29 -35.92 -18.51 -2.09
N GLN A 30 -35.35 -17.31 -2.24
CA GLN A 30 -36.07 -16.16 -2.80
C GLN A 30 -36.35 -16.32 -4.30
N VAL A 31 -35.47 -16.99 -5.05
CA VAL A 31 -35.62 -17.14 -6.50
C VAL A 31 -36.47 -18.36 -6.88
N TYR A 32 -36.33 -19.47 -6.14
CA TYR A 32 -36.91 -20.77 -6.48
C TYR A 32 -37.99 -21.27 -5.51
N GLY A 33 -38.21 -20.61 -4.38
CA GLY A 33 -39.25 -20.98 -3.41
C GLY A 33 -38.91 -22.24 -2.60
N TYR A 34 -39.92 -23.06 -2.29
CA TYR A 34 -39.79 -24.21 -1.39
C TYR A 34 -38.99 -25.40 -1.95
N SER A 35 -38.83 -25.51 -3.27
CA SER A 35 -38.06 -26.56 -3.95
C SER A 35 -36.65 -26.13 -4.33
N PHE A 36 -36.06 -25.23 -3.55
CA PHE A 36 -34.81 -24.58 -3.91
C PHE A 36 -33.59 -25.53 -3.84
N GLU A 37 -32.75 -25.46 -4.86
CA GLU A 37 -31.41 -26.07 -4.84
C GLU A 37 -30.36 -24.98 -5.00
N THR A 38 -29.43 -24.89 -4.05
CA THR A 38 -28.34 -23.90 -4.06
C THR A 38 -27.43 -24.03 -5.28
N ARG A 39 -27.28 -25.25 -5.83
CA ARG A 39 -26.50 -25.53 -7.04
C ARG A 39 -27.03 -24.78 -8.26
N ASN A 40 -28.35 -24.65 -8.40
CA ASN A 40 -28.99 -23.97 -9.53
C ASN A 40 -28.74 -22.45 -9.46
N ALA A 41 -28.80 -21.88 -8.25
CA ALA A 41 -28.42 -20.49 -8.01
C ALA A 41 -26.94 -20.23 -8.34
N GLN A 42 -26.04 -21.12 -7.90
CA GLN A 42 -24.60 -21.02 -8.18
C GLN A 42 -24.29 -21.07 -9.68
N GLN A 43 -24.89 -22.01 -10.41
CA GLN A 43 -24.71 -22.11 -11.87
C GLN A 43 -25.22 -20.87 -12.60
N CYS A 44 -26.35 -20.31 -12.17
CA CYS A 44 -26.88 -19.09 -12.77
C CYS A 44 -26.01 -17.88 -12.47
N VAL A 45 -25.51 -17.73 -11.25
CA VAL A 45 -24.58 -16.63 -10.89
C VAL A 45 -23.28 -16.73 -11.66
N GLY A 46 -22.73 -17.93 -11.88
CA GLY A 46 -21.50 -18.11 -12.67
C GLY A 46 -21.59 -17.57 -14.11
N ARG A 47 -22.80 -17.29 -14.62
CA ARG A 47 -23.04 -16.71 -15.95
C ARG A 47 -23.24 -15.19 -15.91
N LEU A 48 -23.28 -14.56 -14.73
CA LEU A 48 -23.51 -13.12 -14.56
C LEU A 48 -22.17 -12.40 -14.32
N SER A 49 -21.75 -11.56 -15.27
CA SER A 49 -20.49 -10.80 -15.17
C SER A 49 -20.51 -9.71 -14.08
N SER A 50 -21.69 -9.17 -13.77
CA SER A 50 -21.89 -8.11 -12.78
C SER A 50 -22.02 -8.61 -11.33
N VAL A 51 -21.97 -9.93 -11.11
CA VAL A 51 -22.14 -10.56 -9.79
C VAL A 51 -20.85 -11.27 -9.40
N GLY A 52 -20.33 -10.91 -8.24
CA GLY A 52 -19.16 -11.55 -7.63
C GLY A 52 -19.57 -12.68 -6.68
N VAL A 53 -18.65 -13.63 -6.49
CA VAL A 53 -18.80 -14.71 -5.50
C VAL A 53 -17.76 -14.52 -4.40
N LEU A 54 -18.24 -14.37 -3.17
CA LEU A 54 -17.38 -14.29 -2.00
C LEU A 54 -16.92 -15.70 -1.61
N ARG A 55 -15.67 -15.85 -1.21
CA ARG A 55 -15.08 -17.13 -0.80
C ARG A 55 -14.51 -17.04 0.60
N TYR A 56 -14.70 -18.09 1.38
CA TYR A 56 -14.02 -18.27 2.65
C TYR A 56 -12.52 -18.56 2.43
N SER A 57 -11.72 -18.42 3.49
CA SER A 57 -10.29 -18.75 3.48
C SER A 57 -10.01 -20.21 3.09
N ASN A 58 -10.95 -21.12 3.35
CA ASN A 58 -10.87 -22.53 2.95
C ASN A 58 -11.27 -22.80 1.48
N GLY A 59 -11.50 -21.76 0.68
CA GLY A 59 -11.86 -21.86 -0.73
C GLY A 59 -13.33 -22.17 -1.04
N ARG A 60 -14.16 -22.46 -0.02
CA ARG A 60 -15.61 -22.65 -0.21
C ARG A 60 -16.29 -21.32 -0.56
N THR A 61 -17.31 -21.38 -1.40
CA THR A 61 -18.09 -20.19 -1.79
C THR A 61 -19.10 -19.84 -0.69
N ALA A 62 -19.03 -18.61 -0.19
CA ALA A 62 -19.89 -18.12 0.86
C ALA A 62 -21.25 -17.68 0.30
N GLY A 63 -21.23 -16.93 -0.80
CA GLY A 63 -22.45 -16.46 -1.44
C GLY A 63 -22.18 -15.37 -2.49
N PRO A 64 -23.22 -14.93 -3.21
CA PRO A 64 -23.09 -13.91 -4.25
C PRO A 64 -23.37 -12.49 -3.72
N ARG A 65 -22.82 -11.50 -4.44
CA ARG A 65 -23.18 -10.08 -4.35
C ARG A 65 -22.99 -9.40 -5.68
N ILE A 66 -23.63 -8.25 -5.90
CA ILE A 66 -23.26 -7.38 -7.02
C ILE A 66 -21.81 -6.92 -6.81
N TRP A 67 -21.00 -6.92 -7.87
CA TRP A 67 -19.62 -6.45 -7.78
C TRP A 67 -19.59 -5.00 -7.29
N PRO A 68 -18.95 -4.73 -6.13
CA PRO A 68 -18.81 -3.36 -5.66
C PRO A 68 -17.98 -2.52 -6.63
N THR A 69 -18.34 -1.24 -6.77
CA THR A 69 -17.47 -0.26 -7.43
C THR A 69 -16.14 -0.11 -6.66
N PRO A 70 -15.12 0.53 -7.24
CA PRO A 70 -13.87 0.80 -6.52
C PRO A 70 -14.07 1.57 -5.20
N ALA A 71 -14.97 2.55 -5.20
CA ALA A 71 -15.33 3.33 -4.00
C ALA A 71 -16.05 2.48 -2.94
N GLU A 72 -17.05 1.69 -3.34
CA GLU A 72 -17.76 0.75 -2.45
C GLU A 72 -16.81 -0.32 -1.89
N SER A 73 -15.93 -0.85 -2.72
CA SER A 73 -14.91 -1.84 -2.33
C SER A 73 -13.94 -1.27 -1.29
N TRP A 74 -13.61 0.01 -1.42
CA TRP A 74 -12.78 0.69 -0.44
C TRP A 74 -13.53 0.92 0.87
N MET A 75 -14.76 1.42 0.82
CA MET A 75 -15.59 1.62 2.01
C MET A 75 -15.81 0.32 2.78
N LEU A 76 -16.13 -0.78 2.08
CA LEU A 76 -16.26 -2.10 2.69
C LEU A 76 -14.98 -2.52 3.42
N ARG A 77 -13.82 -2.32 2.79
CA ARG A 77 -12.52 -2.66 3.42
C ARG A 77 -12.24 -1.81 4.65
N GLN A 78 -12.50 -0.51 4.61
CA GLN A 78 -12.26 0.34 5.77
C GLN A 78 -13.23 0.01 6.91
N THR A 79 -14.52 -0.18 6.59
CA THR A 79 -15.53 -0.54 7.59
C THR A 79 -15.21 -1.90 8.23
N GLY A 80 -14.75 -2.87 7.44
CA GLY A 80 -14.29 -4.17 7.92
C GLY A 80 -13.02 -4.13 8.79
N LYS A 81 -12.23 -3.05 8.76
CA LYS A 81 -11.10 -2.86 9.70
C LYS A 81 -11.57 -2.38 11.07
N VAL A 82 -12.63 -1.58 11.10
CA VAL A 82 -13.15 -1.02 12.36
C VAL A 82 -14.13 -2.01 13.00
N PHE A 83 -14.88 -2.79 12.21
CA PHE A 83 -15.90 -3.71 12.70
C PHE A 83 -15.88 -5.05 11.95
N SER A 84 -15.92 -6.17 12.65
CA SER A 84 -15.88 -7.52 12.04
C SER A 84 -17.23 -8.04 11.58
N ASP A 85 -18.31 -7.65 12.27
CA ASP A 85 -19.64 -8.28 12.12
C ASP A 85 -20.38 -7.83 10.85
N VAL A 86 -19.95 -6.70 10.27
CA VAL A 86 -20.42 -6.16 8.98
C VAL A 86 -20.06 -7.06 7.79
N MET A 87 -19.17 -8.04 7.99
CA MET A 87 -18.77 -8.99 6.95
C MET A 87 -19.71 -10.20 6.87
N LEU A 88 -20.67 -10.33 7.77
CA LEU A 88 -21.67 -11.39 7.73
C LEU A 88 -22.66 -11.17 6.56
N PRO A 89 -23.30 -12.24 6.05
CA PRO A 89 -24.30 -12.09 5.00
C PRO A 89 -25.57 -11.45 5.53
N VAL A 90 -26.25 -10.64 4.72
CA VAL A 90 -27.43 -9.85 5.12
C VAL A 90 -28.61 -10.69 5.63
N ASP A 91 -28.73 -11.92 5.16
CA ASP A 91 -29.74 -12.89 5.56
C ASP A 91 -29.33 -13.75 6.78
N SER A 92 -28.15 -13.50 7.36
CA SER A 92 -27.73 -14.11 8.62
C SER A 92 -28.46 -13.46 9.81
N PRO A 93 -28.92 -14.23 10.81
CA PRO A 93 -29.54 -13.66 12.01
C PRO A 93 -28.55 -12.86 12.87
N LYS A 94 -27.24 -13.04 12.66
CA LYS A 94 -26.18 -12.32 13.38
C LYS A 94 -25.70 -11.06 12.64
N TYR A 95 -26.18 -10.84 11.42
CA TYR A 95 -25.75 -9.69 10.64
C TYR A 95 -26.30 -8.40 11.25
N ARG A 96 -25.43 -7.41 11.36
CA ARG A 96 -25.79 -6.05 11.76
C ARG A 96 -25.20 -5.06 10.76
N PRO A 97 -26.02 -4.18 10.16
CA PRO A 97 -25.49 -3.12 9.31
C PRO A 97 -24.64 -2.15 10.16
N PRO A 98 -23.58 -1.56 9.59
CA PRO A 98 -22.80 -0.53 10.27
C PRO A 98 -23.68 0.66 10.61
N THR A 99 -23.41 1.33 11.74
CA THR A 99 -24.07 2.61 12.01
C THR A 99 -23.47 3.74 11.19
N ARG A 100 -24.11 4.91 11.17
CA ARG A 100 -23.60 6.08 10.44
C ARG A 100 -22.27 6.56 11.03
N GLU A 101 -22.16 6.56 12.34
CA GLU A 101 -20.94 6.96 13.07
C GLU A 101 -19.77 6.05 12.69
N GLU A 102 -20.02 4.75 12.62
CA GLU A 102 -19.02 3.73 12.24
C GLU A 102 -18.55 3.91 10.79
N VAL A 103 -19.45 4.24 9.87
CA VAL A 103 -19.11 4.54 8.48
C VAL A 103 -18.28 5.82 8.39
N VAL A 104 -18.64 6.87 9.14
CA VAL A 104 -17.88 8.12 9.19
C VAL A 104 -16.49 7.89 9.77
N GLU A 105 -16.37 7.13 10.85
CA GLU A 105 -15.09 6.78 11.45
C GLU A 105 -14.22 5.98 10.47
N ALA A 106 -14.78 4.96 9.81
CA ALA A 106 -14.07 4.19 8.81
C ALA A 106 -13.60 5.05 7.62
N PHE A 107 -14.43 6.02 7.19
CA PHE A 107 -14.06 6.97 6.15
C PHE A 107 -12.90 7.87 6.60
N VAL A 108 -13.01 8.51 7.77
CA VAL A 108 -11.97 9.40 8.31
C VAL A 108 -10.66 8.63 8.53
N ASN A 109 -10.70 7.45 9.12
CA ASN A 109 -9.50 6.62 9.30
C ASN A 109 -8.92 6.18 7.95
N GLY A 110 -9.77 5.85 6.98
CA GLY A 110 -9.38 5.42 5.66
C GLY A 110 -8.70 6.51 4.84
N ILE A 111 -9.17 7.77 4.86
CA ILE A 111 -8.58 8.85 4.05
C ILE A 111 -7.14 9.18 4.49
N HIS A 112 -6.76 8.82 5.72
CA HIS A 112 -5.41 8.97 6.25
C HIS A 112 -4.46 7.86 5.76
N ASP A 113 -4.98 6.80 5.15
CA ASP A 113 -4.18 5.67 4.65
C ASP A 113 -3.19 6.14 3.57
N PRO A 114 -1.90 5.76 3.66
CA PRO A 114 -0.90 6.16 2.68
C PRO A 114 -1.24 5.80 1.24
N LYS A 115 -1.94 4.69 1.03
CA LYS A 115 -2.25 4.17 -0.30
C LYS A 115 -3.76 4.16 -0.52
N VAL A 116 -4.31 5.31 -0.93
CA VAL A 116 -5.67 5.40 -1.45
C VAL A 116 -5.59 5.40 -2.98
N PRO A 117 -5.95 4.32 -3.67
CA PRO A 117 -5.76 4.19 -5.12
C PRO A 117 -6.96 4.65 -5.95
N LEU A 118 -7.83 5.50 -5.39
CA LEU A 118 -9.12 5.84 -6.01
C LEU A 118 -9.58 7.27 -5.69
N ASN A 119 -10.52 7.75 -6.50
CA ASN A 119 -11.10 9.07 -6.37
C ASN A 119 -11.91 9.20 -5.06
N LEU A 120 -11.40 10.01 -4.13
CA LEU A 120 -12.05 10.25 -2.84
C LEU A 120 -13.38 11.01 -2.97
N GLY A 121 -13.63 11.72 -4.08
CA GLY A 121 -14.90 12.41 -4.29
C GLY A 121 -16.08 11.44 -4.42
N GLU A 122 -15.89 10.30 -5.10
CA GLU A 122 -16.91 9.26 -5.21
C GLU A 122 -17.20 8.62 -3.85
N VAL A 123 -16.16 8.43 -3.03
CA VAL A 123 -16.30 7.91 -1.67
C VAL A 123 -17.04 8.91 -0.77
N ALA A 124 -16.66 10.18 -0.81
CA ALA A 124 -17.31 11.24 -0.04
C ALA A 124 -18.80 11.38 -0.42
N ALA A 125 -19.13 11.26 -1.71
CA ALA A 125 -20.52 11.26 -2.17
C ALA A 125 -21.32 10.09 -1.58
N LEU A 126 -20.77 8.87 -1.57
CA LEU A 126 -21.41 7.70 -0.94
C LEU A 126 -21.64 7.93 0.56
N VAL A 127 -20.63 8.43 1.27
CA VAL A 127 -20.71 8.70 2.72
C VAL A 127 -21.74 9.78 3.01
N ASN A 128 -21.74 10.88 2.26
CA ASN A 128 -22.72 11.95 2.39
C ASN A 128 -24.16 11.46 2.16
N GLN A 129 -24.36 10.63 1.13
CA GLN A 129 -25.66 10.07 0.81
C GLN A 129 -26.20 9.18 1.96
N TYR A 130 -25.34 8.31 2.51
CA TYR A 130 -25.70 7.37 3.56
C TYR A 130 -25.83 8.01 4.94
N CYS A 131 -24.80 8.75 5.35
CA CYS A 131 -24.66 9.31 6.69
C CYS A 131 -25.41 10.64 6.87
N LYS A 132 -25.87 11.27 5.77
CA LYS A 132 -26.42 12.63 5.75
C LYS A 132 -25.43 13.69 6.23
N THR A 133 -24.15 13.46 5.93
CA THR A 133 -23.06 14.41 6.15
C THR A 133 -22.91 15.37 4.97
N SER A 134 -22.11 16.41 5.18
CA SER A 134 -21.79 17.43 4.17
C SER A 134 -20.28 17.58 3.97
N PHE A 135 -19.56 16.45 3.81
CA PHE A 135 -18.14 16.51 3.48
C PHE A 135 -17.97 17.20 2.13
N ASP A 136 -17.21 18.28 2.10
CA ASP A 136 -16.84 18.92 0.84
C ASP A 136 -15.79 18.07 0.11
N VAL A 137 -16.12 17.68 -1.10
CA VAL A 137 -15.24 16.92 -1.99
C VAL A 137 -13.95 17.70 -2.24
N ALA A 138 -14.03 19.01 -2.41
CA ALA A 138 -12.86 19.85 -2.65
C ALA A 138 -11.94 19.85 -1.43
N GLU A 139 -12.48 20.01 -0.22
CA GLU A 139 -11.69 19.89 1.01
C GLU A 139 -11.00 18.53 1.10
N VAL A 140 -11.72 17.42 0.96
CA VAL A 140 -11.15 16.06 1.04
C VAL A 140 -10.01 15.86 0.03
N MET A 141 -10.13 16.41 -1.17
CA MET A 141 -9.05 16.40 -2.16
C MET A 141 -7.86 17.28 -1.74
N TRP A 142 -8.10 18.47 -1.19
CA TRP A 142 -7.05 19.34 -0.65
C TRP A 142 -6.28 18.70 0.50
N TRP A 143 -6.97 17.99 1.39
CA TRP A 143 -6.34 17.20 2.45
C TRP A 143 -5.39 16.14 1.89
N ARG A 144 -5.79 15.45 0.82
CA ARG A 144 -4.94 14.46 0.14
C ARG A 144 -3.68 15.10 -0.44
N LEU A 145 -3.83 16.22 -1.15
CA LEU A 145 -2.70 16.97 -1.68
C LEU A 145 -1.74 17.43 -0.57
N GLY A 146 -2.28 17.87 0.57
CA GLY A 146 -1.51 18.24 1.76
C GLY A 146 -0.69 17.06 2.31
N LEU A 147 -1.29 15.88 2.42
CA LEU A 147 -0.60 14.66 2.87
C LEU A 147 0.49 14.23 1.88
N GLU A 148 0.23 14.29 0.59
CA GLU A 148 1.22 13.96 -0.45
C GLU A 148 2.40 14.91 -0.43
N ARG A 149 2.16 16.22 -0.31
CA ARG A 149 3.21 17.24 -0.14
C ARG A 149 4.04 16.98 1.11
N ARG A 150 3.41 16.70 2.25
CA ARG A 150 4.12 16.39 3.50
C ARG A 150 5.00 15.14 3.37
N ARG A 151 4.52 14.10 2.69
CA ARG A 151 5.32 12.89 2.41
C ARG A 151 6.47 13.16 1.46
N ALA A 152 6.25 13.97 0.42
CA ALA A 152 7.32 14.39 -0.48
C ALA A 152 8.43 15.13 0.28
N GLN A 153 8.06 16.07 1.16
CA GLN A 153 9.00 16.77 2.04
C GLN A 153 9.75 15.81 2.97
N GLN A 154 9.05 14.88 3.63
CA GLN A 154 9.70 13.89 4.49
C GLN A 154 10.68 12.99 3.72
N ARG A 155 10.30 12.59 2.50
CA ARG A 155 11.15 11.78 1.61
C ARG A 155 12.40 12.56 1.20
N GLU A 156 12.24 13.82 0.81
CA GLU A 156 13.35 14.71 0.48
C GLU A 156 14.32 14.83 1.65
N VAL A 157 13.83 15.15 2.86
CA VAL A 157 14.64 15.22 4.07
C VAL A 157 15.39 13.91 4.33
N CYS A 158 14.73 12.76 4.14
CA CYS A 158 15.37 11.46 4.31
C CYS A 158 16.48 11.21 3.27
N LEU A 159 16.21 11.52 2.00
CA LEU A 159 17.19 11.38 0.93
C LEU A 159 18.39 12.31 1.13
N THR A 160 18.18 13.56 1.57
CA THR A 160 19.27 14.48 1.89
C THR A 160 20.13 13.93 3.04
N ARG A 161 19.50 13.40 4.10
CA ARG A 161 20.23 12.79 5.22
C ARG A 161 21.04 11.56 4.78
N LEU A 162 20.45 10.72 3.94
CA LEU A 162 21.14 9.57 3.34
C LEU A 162 22.32 10.01 2.47
N GLY A 163 22.13 11.03 1.63
CA GLY A 163 23.20 11.59 0.79
C GLY A 163 24.37 12.12 1.62
N VAL A 164 24.09 12.85 2.70
CA VAL A 164 25.14 13.33 3.63
C VAL A 164 25.85 12.17 4.31
N ALA A 165 25.11 11.15 4.77
CA ALA A 165 25.71 9.98 5.40
C ALA A 165 26.59 9.18 4.42
N MET A 166 26.12 8.98 3.19
CA MET A 166 26.90 8.35 2.12
C MET A 166 28.16 9.13 1.80
N GLY A 167 28.08 10.47 1.69
CA GLY A 167 29.26 11.32 1.47
C GLY A 167 30.30 11.17 2.58
N ARG A 168 29.87 11.08 3.84
CA ARG A 168 30.77 10.84 4.98
C ARG A 168 31.43 9.46 4.91
N LEU A 169 30.68 8.43 4.53
CA LEU A 169 31.20 7.07 4.38
C LEU A 169 32.21 6.97 3.24
N LEU A 170 31.94 7.59 2.10
CA LEU A 170 32.87 7.67 0.97
C LEU A 170 34.16 8.39 1.39
N ALA A 171 34.05 9.55 2.03
CA ALA A 171 35.22 10.28 2.52
C ALA A 171 36.01 9.52 3.59
N ALA A 172 35.37 8.65 4.38
CA ALA A 172 36.05 7.80 5.35
C ALA A 172 36.75 6.62 4.66
N ARG A 173 36.09 6.01 3.66
CA ARG A 173 36.68 4.97 2.81
C ARG A 173 37.91 5.49 2.07
N ASP A 174 37.80 6.64 1.42
CA ASP A 174 38.93 7.24 0.68
C ASP A 174 40.12 7.49 1.60
N ARG A 175 39.86 8.01 2.82
CA ARG A 175 40.90 8.17 3.85
C ARG A 175 41.54 6.84 4.24
N GLN A 176 40.75 5.79 4.46
CA GLN A 176 41.30 4.47 4.77
C GLN A 176 42.11 3.88 3.62
N GLU A 177 41.67 4.06 2.37
CA GLU A 177 42.41 3.62 1.19
C GLU A 177 43.74 4.37 1.06
N ILE A 178 43.75 5.69 1.23
CA ILE A 178 44.98 6.50 1.25
C ILE A 178 45.92 6.01 2.36
N GLU A 179 45.42 5.83 3.60
CA GLU A 179 46.24 5.33 4.71
C GLU A 179 46.78 3.90 4.48
N ALA A 180 46.01 3.03 3.82
CA ALA A 180 46.42 1.67 3.48
C ALA A 180 47.45 1.61 2.35
N ARG A 181 47.42 2.56 1.41
CA ARG A 181 48.42 2.69 0.33
C ARG A 181 49.77 3.19 0.83
N LYS A 182 49.80 3.92 1.96
CA LYS A 182 51.04 4.44 2.52
C LYS A 182 52.01 3.32 2.88
N VAL A 183 53.23 3.43 2.38
CA VAL A 183 54.35 2.52 2.67
C VAL A 183 55.40 3.23 3.51
N TRP A 184 56.23 2.44 4.20
CA TRP A 184 57.38 2.95 4.93
C TRP A 184 58.59 3.10 4.01
N LEU A 185 59.16 4.30 3.97
CA LEU A 185 60.45 4.60 3.35
C LEU A 185 61.41 5.10 4.45
N GLY A 186 62.15 4.16 5.04
CA GLY A 186 62.96 4.45 6.23
C GLY A 186 62.08 4.90 7.40
N PRO A 187 62.37 6.03 8.08
CA PRO A 187 61.57 6.51 9.20
C PRO A 187 60.27 7.23 8.77
N TRP A 188 60.01 7.39 7.47
CA TRP A 188 58.87 8.15 6.94
C TRP A 188 57.78 7.23 6.40
N ARG A 189 56.50 7.60 6.61
CA ARG A 189 55.34 6.92 6.02
C ARG A 189 54.74 7.80 4.94
N VAL A 190 54.81 7.35 3.69
CA VAL A 190 54.45 8.17 2.53
C VAL A 190 53.51 7.44 1.58
N ASP A 191 52.65 8.19 0.91
CA ASP A 191 51.84 7.68 -0.19
C ASP A 191 52.66 7.77 -1.49
N PRO A 192 53.04 6.64 -2.11
CA PRO A 192 53.89 6.63 -3.30
C PRO A 192 53.22 7.27 -4.53
N GLU A 193 51.88 7.38 -4.57
CA GLU A 193 51.17 8.02 -5.70
C GLU A 193 51.19 9.56 -5.59
N GLN A 194 51.35 10.10 -4.38
CA GLN A 194 51.32 11.54 -4.11
C GLN A 194 52.72 12.11 -3.81
N LEU A 195 53.75 11.26 -3.74
CA LEU A 195 55.11 11.66 -3.42
C LEU A 195 55.77 12.34 -4.62
N THR A 196 55.82 13.67 -4.60
CA THR A 196 56.47 14.48 -5.64
C THR A 196 57.93 14.80 -5.33
N GLU A 197 58.33 14.74 -4.06
CA GLU A 197 59.68 15.08 -3.58
C GLU A 197 60.17 14.06 -2.56
N CYS A 198 61.48 13.83 -2.52
CA CYS A 198 62.10 12.93 -1.55
C CYS A 198 62.03 13.54 -0.13
N PRO A 199 61.50 12.84 0.88
CA PRO A 199 61.37 13.39 2.24
C PRO A 199 62.71 13.54 2.97
N CYS A 200 63.79 12.93 2.47
CA CYS A 200 65.13 13.02 3.06
C CYS A 200 65.93 14.23 2.54
N CYS A 201 65.83 14.53 1.25
CA CYS A 201 66.66 15.56 0.59
C CYS A 201 65.87 16.65 -0.15
N GLN A 202 64.53 16.60 -0.14
CA GLN A 202 63.60 17.56 -0.77
C GLN A 202 63.84 17.77 -2.29
N GLN A 203 64.44 16.78 -2.96
CA GLN A 203 64.60 16.79 -4.42
C GLN A 203 63.35 16.21 -5.09
N GLU A 204 62.90 16.84 -6.18
CA GLU A 204 61.79 16.36 -7.01
C GLU A 204 62.07 14.97 -7.57
N ILE A 205 61.07 14.07 -7.45
CA ILE A 205 61.15 12.70 -7.95
C ILE A 205 60.78 12.72 -9.43
N VAL A 206 61.79 12.81 -10.28
CA VAL A 206 61.63 12.75 -11.74
C VAL A 206 61.34 11.29 -12.12
N SER A 207 60.07 10.94 -12.29
CA SER A 207 59.48 9.69 -12.81
C SER A 207 59.03 8.60 -11.82
N ALA A 208 57.72 8.29 -11.90
CA ALA A 208 56.98 7.32 -11.08
C ALA A 208 57.40 5.85 -11.26
N SER A 209 58.34 5.53 -12.15
CA SER A 209 58.76 4.16 -12.46
C SER A 209 59.77 3.58 -11.46
N VAL A 210 60.39 4.39 -10.60
CA VAL A 210 61.50 3.98 -9.72
C VAL A 210 61.03 3.35 -8.39
N LEU A 211 59.77 3.56 -7.98
CA LEU A 211 59.26 3.07 -6.69
C LEU A 211 58.92 1.56 -6.66
N SER A 212 58.93 0.88 -7.81
CA SER A 212 58.56 -0.54 -7.92
C SER A 212 59.70 -1.53 -7.61
N GLN A 213 60.95 -1.07 -7.42
CA GLN A 213 62.12 -1.96 -7.29
C GLN A 213 62.74 -2.04 -5.88
N GLY A 214 62.13 -1.42 -4.86
CA GLY A 214 62.75 -1.26 -3.54
C GLY A 214 62.14 -2.02 -2.36
N VAL A 215 61.09 -2.83 -2.54
CA VAL A 215 60.44 -3.50 -1.39
C VAL A 215 61.22 -4.77 -1.02
N ARG A 216 62.20 -4.65 -0.12
CA ARG A 216 62.71 -5.80 0.65
C ARG A 216 61.80 -6.02 1.85
N THR A 217 61.09 -7.15 1.85
CA THR A 217 60.41 -7.68 3.03
C THR A 217 61.46 -8.06 4.07
N GLY A 218 61.45 -7.38 5.22
CA GLY A 218 62.20 -7.71 6.43
C GLY A 218 61.31 -7.47 7.64
#